data_AF-A0AAP0J693-F1
#
_entry.id   AF-A0AAP0J693-F1
#
_cell.length_a   1.000
_cell.length_b   1.000
_cell.length_c   1.000
_cell.angle_alpha   90.00
_cell.angle_beta   90.00
_cell.angle_gamma   90.00
#
_symmetry.space_group_name_H-M   'P 1'
#
loop_
_entity.id
_entity.type
_entity.pdbx_description
1 polymer ?
#
loop_
_entity_poly.entity_id
_entity_poly.type
_entity_poly.pdbx_seq_one_letter_code
_entity_poly.pdbx_strand_id
1 'polypeptide(L)'
;MSSNKQERTSELDEKARKGETVVPGGTGGKSLEAQEHLAQGMHACNHWRSRGGQTRKEQLGTEGYQELGSKGGQARKEQMGTEGYREMGRKGGLATMDKSGGVRAQEEGIDIDESKYKTKSQ
;
A
#
# COMPACT_ATOMS: atom_id res chain seq x y z
N MET A 1 20.51 1.34 30.13
CA MET A 1 19.24 0.74 30.60
C MET A 1 18.42 0.16 29.43
N SER A 2 19.04 -0.64 28.54
CA SER A 2 18.40 -1.13 27.29
C SER A 2 17.78 -2.52 27.37
N SER A 3 18.06 -3.33 28.39
CA SER A 3 17.51 -4.71 28.47
C SER A 3 16.00 -4.75 28.71
N ASN A 4 15.47 -3.81 29.50
CA ASN A 4 14.07 -3.87 29.96
C ASN A 4 13.03 -3.51 28.87
N LYS A 5 13.44 -2.95 27.71
CA LYS A 5 12.50 -2.71 26.60
C LYS A 5 12.23 -3.98 25.79
N GLN A 6 13.26 -4.82 25.61
CA GLN A 6 13.17 -6.01 24.76
C GLN A 6 12.42 -7.16 25.45
N GLU A 7 12.54 -7.25 26.77
CA GLU A 7 11.74 -8.15 27.61
C GLU A 7 10.27 -7.74 27.63
N ARG A 8 9.96 -6.44 27.80
CA ARG A 8 8.56 -5.98 27.73
C ARG A 8 7.94 -6.18 26.35
N THR A 9 8.69 -6.05 25.26
CA THR A 9 8.15 -6.31 23.92
C THR A 9 7.89 -7.79 23.67
N SER A 10 8.74 -8.68 24.18
CA SER A 10 8.53 -10.13 24.05
C SER A 10 7.39 -10.62 24.92
N GLU A 11 7.26 -10.10 26.14
CA GLU A 11 6.11 -10.39 27.02
C GLU A 11 4.79 -9.91 26.40
N LEU A 12 4.77 -8.69 25.87
CA LEU A 12 3.60 -8.17 25.17
C LEU A 12 3.30 -8.98 23.91
N ASP A 13 4.29 -9.50 23.18
CA ASP A 13 4.06 -10.35 22.00
C ASP A 13 3.48 -11.72 22.38
N GLU A 14 3.92 -12.32 23.48
CA GLU A 14 3.41 -13.60 23.96
C GLU A 14 1.95 -13.50 24.43
N LYS A 15 1.60 -12.45 25.20
CA LYS A 15 0.22 -12.16 25.61
C LYS A 15 -0.69 -11.99 24.39
N ALA A 16 -0.19 -11.28 23.40
CA ALA A 16 -0.81 -11.13 22.11
C ALA A 16 -1.05 -12.45 21.36
N ARG A 17 -0.08 -13.37 21.34
CA ARG A 17 -0.22 -14.70 20.72
C ARG A 17 -1.25 -15.57 21.45
N LYS A 18 -1.46 -15.32 22.74
CA LYS A 18 -2.50 -15.96 23.57
C LYS A 18 -3.88 -15.29 23.45
N GLY A 19 -4.01 -14.24 22.63
CA GLY A 19 -5.28 -13.54 22.39
C GLY A 19 -5.65 -12.50 23.45
N GLU A 20 -4.72 -12.11 24.33
CA GLU A 20 -4.95 -11.12 25.38
C GLU A 20 -4.84 -9.68 24.83
N THR A 21 -5.70 -8.77 25.30
CA THR A 21 -5.68 -7.36 24.91
C THR A 21 -4.48 -6.64 25.51
N VAL A 22 -3.43 -6.44 24.70
CA VAL A 22 -2.17 -5.82 25.13
C VAL A 22 -2.19 -4.28 25.17
N VAL A 23 -3.19 -3.65 24.52
CA VAL A 23 -3.38 -2.19 24.52
C VAL A 23 -4.89 -1.89 24.56
N PRO A 24 -5.41 -1.28 25.65
CA PRO A 24 -6.82 -0.86 25.70
C PRO A 24 -7.06 0.24 24.65
N GLY A 25 -7.97 -0.02 23.72
CA GLY A 25 -8.36 0.93 22.66
C GLY A 25 -7.51 0.88 21.39
N GLY A 26 -6.49 0.02 21.30
CA GLY A 26 -5.82 -0.27 20.04
C GLY A 26 -6.63 -1.28 19.23
N THR A 27 -6.90 -1.02 17.96
CA THR A 27 -7.37 -2.04 17.00
C THR A 27 -6.24 -3.04 16.67
N GLY A 28 -5.59 -3.57 17.69
CA GLY A 28 -4.60 -4.65 17.61
C GLY A 28 -5.28 -6.00 17.71
N GLY A 29 -6.20 -6.27 16.79
CA GLY A 29 -6.94 -7.53 16.73
C GLY A 29 -6.02 -8.69 16.36
N LYS A 30 -5.43 -9.34 17.38
CA LYS A 30 -4.76 -10.64 17.23
C LYS A 30 -5.71 -11.82 17.51
N SER A 31 -7.00 -11.56 17.72
CA SER A 31 -8.03 -12.61 17.68
C SER A 31 -8.33 -12.97 16.23
N LEU A 32 -8.62 -14.26 16.00
CA LEU A 32 -9.02 -14.77 14.68
C LEU A 32 -10.21 -13.96 14.13
N GLU A 33 -11.21 -13.70 14.97
CA GLU A 33 -12.40 -12.93 14.63
C GLU A 33 -12.08 -11.51 14.13
N ALA A 34 -11.10 -10.83 14.75
CA ALA A 34 -10.68 -9.50 14.30
C ALA A 34 -9.93 -9.56 12.96
N GLN A 35 -9.10 -10.58 12.74
CA GLN A 35 -8.41 -10.79 11.47
C GLN A 35 -9.42 -11.13 10.35
N GLU A 36 -10.45 -11.90 10.65
CA GLU A 36 -11.54 -12.21 9.72
C GLU A 36 -12.34 -10.96 9.35
N HIS A 37 -12.73 -10.14 10.31
CA HIS A 37 -13.43 -8.87 10.03
C HIS A 37 -12.56 -7.89 9.24
N LEU A 38 -11.26 -7.81 9.51
CA LEU A 38 -10.33 -7.00 8.71
C LEU A 38 -10.22 -7.54 7.28
N ALA A 39 -10.08 -8.85 7.10
CA ALA A 39 -10.05 -9.48 5.78
C ALA A 39 -11.35 -9.21 5.02
N GLN A 40 -12.51 -9.40 5.66
CA GLN A 40 -13.82 -9.08 5.08
C GLN A 40 -13.92 -7.60 4.70
N GLY A 41 -13.45 -6.70 5.56
CA GLY A 41 -13.35 -5.26 5.28
C GLY A 41 -12.45 -4.97 4.07
N MET A 42 -11.29 -5.60 3.96
CA MET A 42 -10.38 -5.47 2.82
C MET A 42 -11.04 -5.99 1.53
N HIS A 43 -11.75 -7.13 1.58
CA HIS A 43 -12.51 -7.66 0.46
C HIS A 43 -13.60 -6.69 0.02
N ALA A 44 -14.36 -6.11 0.96
CA ALA A 44 -15.38 -5.11 0.67
C ALA A 44 -14.77 -3.83 0.05
N CYS A 45 -13.66 -3.33 0.59
CA CYS A 45 -12.94 -2.19 0.01
C CYS A 45 -12.44 -2.47 -1.41
N ASN A 46 -11.89 -3.66 -1.66
CA ASN A 46 -11.45 -4.07 -3.00
C ASN A 46 -12.65 -4.17 -3.98
N HIS A 47 -13.76 -4.76 -3.54
CA HIS A 47 -15.00 -4.83 -4.32
C HIS A 47 -15.49 -3.44 -4.71
N TRP A 48 -15.61 -2.52 -3.75
CA TRP A 48 -16.07 -1.16 -4.01
C TRP A 48 -15.10 -0.35 -4.86
N ARG A 49 -13.79 -0.51 -4.68
CA ARG A 49 -12.77 0.13 -5.54
C ARG A 49 -12.93 -0.33 -7.00
N SER A 50 -13.10 -1.63 -7.22
CA SER A 50 -13.28 -2.18 -8.57
C SER A 50 -14.58 -1.68 -9.20
N ARG A 51 -15.69 -1.77 -8.45
CA ARG A 51 -17.00 -1.33 -8.91
C ARG A 51 -17.04 0.17 -9.24
N GLY A 52 -16.44 1.01 -8.40
CA GLY A 52 -16.35 2.45 -8.67
C GLY A 52 -15.58 2.76 -9.96
N GLY A 53 -14.50 2.03 -10.23
CA GLY A 53 -13.76 2.13 -11.49
C GLY A 53 -14.61 1.74 -12.71
N GLN A 54 -15.38 0.65 -12.60
CA GLN A 54 -16.29 0.19 -13.65
C GLN A 54 -17.41 1.19 -13.92
N THR A 55 -18.07 1.70 -12.87
CA THR A 55 -19.11 2.73 -12.99
C THR A 55 -18.56 3.98 -13.67
N ARG A 56 -17.35 4.42 -13.31
CA ARG A 56 -16.73 5.58 -13.95
C ARG A 56 -16.42 5.34 -15.43
N LYS A 57 -15.98 4.13 -15.79
CA LYS A 57 -15.74 3.73 -17.18
C LYS A 57 -17.05 3.68 -17.98
N GLU A 58 -18.14 3.21 -17.39
CA GLU A 58 -19.46 3.21 -18.03
C GLU A 58 -19.97 4.65 -18.28
N GLN A 59 -19.86 5.54 -17.29
CA GLN A 59 -20.29 6.94 -17.40
C GLN A 59 -19.51 7.74 -18.44
N LEU A 60 -18.19 7.53 -18.54
CA LEU A 60 -17.31 8.30 -19.43
C LEU A 60 -17.09 7.64 -20.80
N GLY A 61 -17.47 6.37 -20.94
CA GLY A 61 -17.02 5.52 -22.04
C GLY A 61 -15.51 5.22 -21.96
N THR A 62 -15.05 4.36 -22.88
CA THR A 62 -13.64 3.94 -22.95
C THR A 62 -12.70 5.12 -23.19
N GLU A 63 -13.04 6.01 -24.13
CA GLU A 63 -12.22 7.17 -24.50
C GLU A 63 -12.10 8.17 -23.36
N GLY A 64 -13.24 8.53 -22.73
CA GLY A 64 -13.22 9.46 -21.60
C GLY A 64 -12.48 8.91 -20.38
N TYR A 65 -12.57 7.60 -20.13
CA TYR A 65 -11.80 6.96 -19.06
C TYR A 65 -10.28 6.95 -19.34
N GLN A 66 -9.89 6.67 -20.59
CA GLN A 66 -8.49 6.74 -21.03
C GLN A 66 -7.93 8.17 -20.95
N GLU A 67 -8.71 9.17 -21.36
CA GLU A 67 -8.33 10.58 -21.25
C GLU A 67 -8.13 10.98 -19.79
N LEU A 68 -9.03 10.58 -18.89
CA LEU A 68 -8.92 10.86 -17.45
C LEU A 68 -7.65 10.25 -16.86
N GLY A 69 -7.33 8.99 -17.23
CA GLY A 69 -6.08 8.35 -16.84
C GLY A 69 -4.84 9.09 -17.37
N SER A 70 -4.89 9.53 -18.62
CA SER A 70 -3.80 10.26 -19.28
C SER A 70 -3.56 11.63 -18.63
N LYS A 71 -4.62 12.38 -18.36
CA LYS A 71 -4.58 13.66 -17.63
C LYS A 71 -4.02 13.48 -16.21
N GLY A 72 -4.44 12.44 -15.50
CA GLY A 72 -3.89 12.09 -14.18
C GLY A 72 -2.38 11.79 -14.24
N GLY A 73 -1.94 11.04 -15.26
CA GLY A 73 -0.52 10.77 -15.49
C GLY A 73 0.29 12.02 -15.81
N GLN A 74 -0.24 12.92 -16.65
CA GLN A 74 0.38 14.20 -16.96
C GLN A 74 0.50 15.10 -15.72
N ALA A 75 -0.57 15.24 -14.94
CA ALA A 75 -0.54 16.00 -13.69
C ALA A 75 0.50 15.44 -12.71
N ARG A 76 0.59 14.10 -12.60
CA ARG A 76 1.60 13.48 -11.75
C ARG A 76 3.02 13.70 -12.27
N LYS A 77 3.23 13.65 -13.59
CA LYS A 77 4.52 13.96 -14.23
C LYS A 77 4.93 15.41 -14.01
N GLU A 78 3.99 16.35 -14.05
CA GLU A 78 4.25 17.77 -13.79
C GLU A 78 4.71 17.99 -12.34
N GLN A 79 4.09 17.33 -11.37
CA GLN A 79 4.42 17.47 -9.94
C GLN A 79 5.81 16.96 -9.55
N MET A 80 6.31 15.89 -10.20
CA MET A 80 7.59 15.25 -9.85
C MET A 80 8.68 15.39 -10.92
N GLY A 81 8.35 16.01 -12.05
CA GLY A 81 9.20 16.05 -13.22
C GLY A 81 9.28 14.72 -13.99
N THR A 82 9.90 14.79 -15.18
CA THR A 82 10.04 13.64 -16.08
C THR A 82 10.86 12.51 -15.47
N GLU A 83 11.87 12.84 -14.67
CA GLU A 83 12.76 11.85 -14.04
C GLU A 83 12.04 11.05 -12.95
N GLY A 84 11.34 11.73 -12.04
CA GLY A 84 10.51 11.07 -11.03
C GLY A 84 9.43 10.18 -11.65
N TYR A 85 8.78 10.66 -12.70
CA TYR A 85 7.73 9.89 -13.38
C TYR A 85 8.29 8.63 -14.05
N ARG A 86 9.46 8.74 -14.67
CA ARG A 86 10.16 7.60 -15.28
C ARG A 86 10.57 6.58 -14.21
N GLU A 87 11.11 7.02 -13.09
CA GLU A 87 11.54 6.16 -11.99
C GLU A 87 10.35 5.42 -11.35
N MET A 88 9.22 6.11 -11.16
CA MET A 88 7.97 5.47 -10.71
C MET A 88 7.48 4.42 -11.72
N GLY A 89 7.52 4.74 -13.02
CA GLY A 89 7.15 3.81 -14.08
C GLY A 89 8.05 2.57 -14.11
N ARG A 90 9.36 2.75 -13.94
CA ARG A 90 10.35 1.67 -13.82
C ARG A 90 10.03 0.77 -12.63
N LYS A 91 9.77 1.34 -11.45
CA LYS A 91 9.32 0.56 -10.28
C LYS A 91 8.01 -0.19 -10.55
N GLY A 92 7.05 0.43 -11.22
CA GLY A 92 5.78 -0.20 -11.58
C GLY A 92 5.95 -1.38 -12.54
N GLY A 93 6.83 -1.24 -13.54
CA GLY A 93 7.10 -2.27 -14.55
C GLY A 93 7.82 -3.51 -14.00
N LEU A 94 8.47 -3.41 -12.84
CA LEU A 94 9.06 -4.54 -12.14
C LEU A 94 8.05 -5.33 -11.31
N ALA A 95 6.80 -4.87 -11.18
CA ALA A 95 5.81 -5.60 -10.41
C ALA A 95 5.40 -6.91 -11.11
N THR A 96 5.16 -7.95 -10.30
CA THR A 96 4.63 -9.24 -10.75
C THR A 96 3.34 -9.55 -10.00
N MET A 97 2.67 -10.67 -10.34
CA MET A 97 1.44 -11.06 -9.66
C MET A 97 1.64 -11.25 -8.14
N ASP A 98 2.78 -11.80 -7.75
CA ASP A 98 3.06 -12.17 -6.35
C ASP A 98 3.81 -11.08 -5.57
N LYS A 99 4.53 -10.19 -6.27
CA LYS A 99 5.41 -9.20 -5.63
C LYS A 99 5.28 -7.82 -6.23
N SER A 100 5.26 -6.80 -5.38
CA SER A 100 5.37 -5.42 -5.81
C SER A 100 6.74 -5.13 -6.43
N GLY A 101 6.81 -4.19 -7.35
CA GLY A 101 8.06 -3.87 -8.03
C GLY A 101 9.14 -3.27 -7.11
N GLY A 102 8.76 -2.72 -5.94
CA GLY A 102 9.74 -2.32 -4.92
C GLY A 102 10.45 -3.52 -4.28
N VAL A 103 9.69 -4.58 -3.97
CA VAL A 103 10.26 -5.82 -3.42
C VAL A 103 11.17 -6.46 -4.46
N ARG A 104 10.74 -6.53 -5.73
CA ARG A 104 11.56 -7.09 -6.81
C ARG A 104 12.81 -6.28 -7.10
N ALA A 105 12.72 -4.95 -7.07
CA ALA A 105 13.89 -4.10 -7.24
C ALA A 105 14.96 -4.40 -6.18
N GLN A 106 14.55 -4.63 -4.92
CA GLN A 106 15.47 -5.00 -3.85
C GLN A 106 16.08 -6.39 -4.05
N GLU A 107 15.27 -7.38 -4.44
CA GLU A 107 15.75 -8.76 -4.70
C GLU A 107 16.74 -8.83 -5.88
N GLU A 108 16.51 -8.05 -6.92
CA GLU A 108 17.35 -8.03 -8.12
C GLU A 108 18.53 -7.03 -8.02
N GLY A 109 18.66 -6.32 -6.88
CA GLY A 109 19.71 -5.32 -6.70
C GLY A 109 19.57 -4.10 -7.61
N ILE A 110 18.35 -3.82 -8.08
CA ILE A 110 18.03 -2.68 -8.93
C ILE A 110 17.86 -1.45 -8.03
N ASP A 111 18.80 -0.50 -8.13
CA ASP A 111 18.69 0.78 -7.43
C ASP A 111 17.55 1.64 -8.00
N ILE A 112 16.57 1.93 -7.13
CA ILE A 112 15.42 2.79 -7.43
C ILE A 112 15.41 3.93 -6.42
N ASP A 113 15.62 5.15 -6.92
CA ASP A 113 15.58 6.34 -6.08
C ASP A 113 14.11 6.75 -5.79
N GLU A 114 13.60 6.28 -4.65
CA GLU A 114 12.24 6.60 -4.22
C GLU A 114 12.05 8.09 -3.88
N SER A 115 13.13 8.84 -3.63
CA SER A 115 13.06 10.26 -3.30
C SER A 115 12.63 11.12 -4.50
N LYS A 116 12.81 10.62 -5.73
CA LYS A 116 12.47 11.34 -6.97
C LYS A 116 10.97 11.47 -7.22
N TYR A 117 10.14 10.63 -6.61
CA TYR A 117 8.70 10.59 -6.92
C TYR A 117 7.77 10.51 -5.71
N LYS A 118 8.33 10.36 -4.51
CA LYS A 118 7.60 10.58 -3.25
C LYS A 118 7.58 12.07 -2.95
N THR A 119 6.38 12.61 -2.74
CA THR A 119 6.23 13.93 -2.14
C THR A 119 6.79 13.88 -0.72
N LYS A 120 7.70 14.80 -0.36
CA LYS A 120 8.12 14.96 1.03
C LYS A 120 6.86 15.29 1.84
N SER A 121 6.48 14.44 2.78
CA SER A 121 5.52 14.81 3.81
C SER A 121 6.10 16.02 4.52
N GLN A 122 5.41 17.17 4.44
CA GLN A 122 5.72 18.34 5.27
C GLN A 122 5.45 18.02 6.73
#